data_AF-A0A921L2L6-F1
#
_entry.id   AF-A0A921L2L6-F1
#
_cell.length_a   1.000
_cell.length_b   1.000
_cell.length_c   1.000
_cell.angle_alpha   90.00
_cell.angle_beta   90.00
_cell.angle_gamma   90.00
#
_symmetry.space_group_name_H-M   'P 1'
#
loop_
_entity.id
_entity.type
_entity.pdbx_description
1 polymer ?
#
loop_
_entity_poly.entity_id
_entity_poly.type
_entity_poly.pdbx_seq_one_letter_code
_entity_poly.pdbx_strand_id
1 'polypeptide(L)'
;MDNTPDIVQRITQHIQSFQRSKVQLGKPREVVMPAARVGDIINHTSFWSALAGAVVGACVTAGIFALASAAVAAVGITGGLAAPIAAAVLGGVATWAVSDGIEKVTNAVTNFINEAIGGDPSGPIILGSPNVLVNNKPLALAKLPLSVGCTHHSPPPQIAQGSETVSANGKPVARKGDKTECSATIAEGSPNVFFGSGQGTYVDMKPEFTGFQRALLIGMEFMIPPTMLISKGMGKAVAQAGKSLAIRGTYVGAVITNQTKNVYKKFVFKFKQKFAKTAEEAADNALRMGKDKGAAAELSINGRTYTGVSGMTKIEDLHPSLQKILEKVPKKNQTQWGGYCAEIQCMDKALKAGENLNGAVGKAVNIGKSGKGHGTSKKPCLTCQYVSEQLGVTLK
;
A
#
# COMPACT_ATOMS: atom_id res chain seq x y z
N MET A 1 8.49 -71.72 39.20
CA MET A 1 7.52 -70.63 38.95
C MET A 1 7.88 -70.04 37.60
N ASP A 2 6.99 -70.17 36.63
CA ASP A 2 7.24 -69.85 35.23
C ASP A 2 7.26 -68.33 35.05
N ASN A 3 8.45 -67.75 34.87
CA ASN A 3 8.67 -66.31 34.74
C ASN A 3 8.39 -65.81 33.30
N THR A 4 7.44 -66.44 32.61
CA THR A 4 7.04 -66.01 31.28
C THR A 4 6.09 -64.81 31.44
N PRO A 5 6.45 -63.60 30.97
CA PRO A 5 5.60 -62.43 31.08
C PRO A 5 4.22 -62.72 30.47
N ASP A 6 3.16 -62.37 31.22
CA ASP A 6 1.80 -62.56 30.78
C ASP A 6 1.57 -61.86 29.43
N ILE A 7 0.59 -62.34 28.67
CA ILE A 7 0.26 -61.84 27.33
C ILE A 7 0.10 -60.31 27.32
N VAL A 8 -0.42 -59.72 28.41
CA VAL A 8 -0.53 -58.26 28.59
C VAL A 8 0.84 -57.59 28.65
N GLN A 9 1.80 -58.16 29.38
CA GLN A 9 3.16 -57.61 29.46
C GLN A 9 3.90 -57.74 28.12
N ARG A 10 3.72 -58.86 27.41
CA ARG A 10 4.30 -59.04 26.07
C ARG A 10 3.75 -58.06 25.04
N ILE A 11 2.44 -57.85 25.02
CA ILE A 11 1.79 -56.87 24.15
C ILE A 11 2.25 -55.45 24.52
N THR A 12 2.33 -55.14 25.81
CA THR A 12 2.79 -53.83 26.29
C THR A 12 4.23 -53.55 25.88
N GLN A 13 5.13 -54.51 26.07
CA GLN A 13 6.52 -54.41 25.62
C GLN A 13 6.60 -54.23 24.11
N HIS A 14 5.80 -54.97 23.34
CA HIS A 14 5.74 -54.79 21.88
C HIS A 14 5.29 -53.38 21.48
N ILE A 15 4.24 -52.85 22.09
CA ILE A 15 3.74 -51.49 21.82
C ILE A 15 4.80 -50.43 22.18
N GLN A 16 5.54 -50.63 23.27
CA GLN A 16 6.60 -49.71 23.71
C GLN A 16 7.85 -49.81 22.83
N SER A 17 8.16 -50.99 22.31
CA SER A 17 9.30 -51.21 21.39
C SER A 17 8.96 -50.92 19.93
N PHE A 18 7.68 -50.77 19.57
CA PHE A 18 7.27 -50.39 18.22
C PHE A 18 7.82 -49.01 17.90
N GLN A 19 8.80 -48.98 16.99
CA GLN A 19 9.41 -47.75 16.51
C GLN A 19 8.36 -46.97 15.72
N ARG A 20 7.67 -46.04 16.38
CA ARG A 20 6.70 -45.16 15.71
C ARG A 20 7.46 -44.36 14.66
N SER A 21 7.00 -44.42 13.42
CA SER A 21 7.54 -43.60 12.34
C SER A 21 7.45 -42.13 12.76
N LYS A 22 8.61 -41.48 12.89
CA LYS A 22 8.65 -40.03 13.08
C LYS A 22 8.24 -39.40 11.76
N VAL A 23 7.01 -38.88 11.69
CA VAL A 23 6.60 -38.02 10.59
C VAL A 23 7.40 -36.72 10.72
N GLN A 24 8.44 -36.58 9.92
CA GLN A 24 9.08 -35.28 9.74
C GLN A 24 8.15 -34.47 8.84
N LEU A 25 7.63 -33.35 9.34
CA LEU A 25 7.00 -32.36 8.48
C LEU A 25 8.08 -31.89 7.49
N GLY A 26 7.90 -32.23 6.21
CA GLY A 26 8.80 -31.79 5.14
C GLY A 26 8.87 -30.28 5.07
N LYS A 27 9.91 -29.76 4.39
CA LYS A 27 9.99 -28.33 4.03
C LYS A 27 8.69 -27.93 3.29
N PRO A 28 8.25 -26.65 3.39
CA PRO A 28 7.06 -26.18 2.68
C PRO A 28 7.06 -26.65 1.22
N ARG A 29 5.94 -27.25 0.80
CA ARG A 29 5.77 -27.92 -0.49
C ARG A 29 6.12 -26.95 -1.63
N GLU A 30 6.81 -27.46 -2.66
CA GLU A 30 7.00 -26.75 -3.92
C GLU A 30 5.65 -26.24 -4.42
N VAL A 31 5.55 -24.93 -4.66
CA VAL A 31 4.30 -24.27 -5.08
C VAL A 31 3.98 -24.76 -6.49
N VAL A 32 3.09 -25.75 -6.58
CA VAL A 32 2.59 -26.26 -7.85
C VAL A 32 1.46 -25.35 -8.34
N MET A 33 1.66 -24.72 -9.49
CA MET A 33 0.69 -23.78 -10.05
C MET A 33 -0.10 -24.42 -11.20
N PRO A 34 -1.40 -24.10 -11.34
CA PRO A 34 -2.23 -24.55 -12.45
C PRO A 34 -1.57 -24.30 -13.82
N ALA A 35 -1.62 -25.30 -14.69
CA ALA A 35 -1.14 -25.18 -16.07
C ALA A 35 -1.97 -24.17 -16.86
N ALA A 36 -1.35 -23.19 -17.50
CA ALA A 36 -2.03 -22.24 -18.36
C ALA A 36 -2.23 -22.81 -19.76
N ARG A 37 -3.32 -22.44 -20.43
CA ARG A 37 -3.74 -22.97 -21.73
C ARG A 37 -4.23 -21.85 -22.63
N VAL A 38 -4.32 -22.14 -23.92
CA VAL A 38 -5.02 -21.26 -24.86
C VAL A 38 -6.46 -21.04 -24.40
N GLY A 39 -6.88 -19.78 -24.40
CA GLY A 39 -8.17 -19.31 -23.91
C GLY A 39 -8.17 -18.88 -22.45
N ASP A 40 -7.17 -19.23 -21.64
CA ASP A 40 -7.08 -18.76 -20.26
C ASP A 40 -6.76 -17.23 -20.25
N ILE A 41 -7.39 -16.49 -19.34
CA ILE A 41 -7.36 -15.01 -19.31
C ILE A 41 -6.09 -14.46 -18.65
N ILE A 42 -5.57 -13.35 -19.21
CA ILE A 42 -4.54 -12.51 -18.59
C ILE A 42 -5.14 -11.24 -18.00
N ASN A 43 -4.54 -10.74 -16.92
CA ASN A 43 -4.99 -9.53 -16.22
C ASN A 43 -3.85 -8.51 -16.11
N HIS A 44 -4.13 -7.26 -16.44
CA HIS A 44 -3.25 -6.14 -16.12
C HIS A 44 -3.54 -5.62 -14.73
N THR A 45 -2.49 -5.33 -13.95
CA THR A 45 -2.67 -4.73 -12.63
C THR A 45 -3.15 -3.29 -12.77
N SER A 46 -4.27 -2.92 -12.14
CA SER A 46 -4.65 -1.51 -12.07
C SER A 46 -3.71 -0.76 -11.11
N PHE A 47 -3.45 0.53 -11.38
CA PHE A 47 -2.55 1.30 -10.51
C PHE A 47 -3.08 1.41 -9.08
N TRP A 48 -4.40 1.55 -8.92
CA TRP A 48 -5.04 1.64 -7.61
C TRP A 48 -5.02 0.32 -6.86
N SER A 49 -5.12 -0.82 -7.56
CA SER A 49 -4.94 -2.12 -6.93
C SER A 49 -3.50 -2.36 -6.50
N ALA A 50 -2.53 -2.01 -7.35
CA ALA A 50 -1.12 -2.05 -6.98
C ALA A 50 -0.83 -1.16 -5.77
N LEU A 51 -1.47 0.01 -5.68
CA LEU A 51 -1.32 0.93 -4.55
C LEU A 51 -1.95 0.35 -3.27
N ALA A 52 -3.15 -0.21 -3.36
CA ALA A 52 -3.79 -0.87 -2.24
C ALA A 52 -2.96 -2.07 -1.73
N GLY A 53 -2.41 -2.87 -2.65
CA GLY A 53 -1.43 -3.92 -2.36
C GLY A 53 -0.20 -3.41 -1.61
N ALA A 54 0.41 -2.33 -2.11
CA ALA A 54 1.58 -1.72 -1.47
C ALA A 54 1.25 -1.20 -0.06
N VAL A 55 0.09 -0.58 0.14
CA VAL A 55 -0.38 -0.13 1.47
C VAL A 55 -0.52 -1.31 2.43
N VAL A 56 -1.22 -2.38 2.01
CA VAL A 56 -1.44 -3.56 2.86
C VAL A 56 -0.11 -4.24 3.18
N GLY A 57 0.74 -4.46 2.18
CA GLY A 57 2.07 -5.04 2.38
C GLY A 57 2.92 -4.23 3.36
N ALA A 58 2.85 -2.90 3.27
CA ALA A 58 3.53 -2.00 4.20
C ALA A 58 2.97 -2.10 5.62
N CYS A 59 1.63 -2.09 5.79
CA CYS A 59 0.99 -2.21 7.10
C CYS A 59 1.31 -3.56 7.79
N VAL A 60 1.27 -4.66 7.02
CA VAL A 60 1.61 -6.00 7.49
C VAL A 60 3.08 -6.06 7.92
N THR A 61 4.00 -5.52 7.10
CA THR A 61 5.43 -5.46 7.42
C THR A 61 5.69 -4.61 8.68
N ALA A 62 4.91 -3.55 8.87
CA ALA A 62 4.98 -2.69 10.05
C ALA A 62 4.22 -3.24 11.28
N GLY A 63 3.59 -4.42 11.19
CA GLY A 63 2.82 -5.00 12.29
C GLY A 63 1.57 -4.21 12.68
N ILE A 64 1.13 -3.23 11.86
CA ILE A 64 -0.02 -2.37 12.15
C ILE A 64 -1.25 -2.84 11.38
N PHE A 65 -1.67 -4.04 11.74
CA PHE A 65 -2.76 -4.79 11.11
C PHE A 65 -4.10 -4.01 11.13
N ALA A 66 -4.41 -3.29 12.21
CA ALA A 66 -5.61 -2.43 12.29
C ALA A 66 -5.59 -1.21 11.33
N LEU A 67 -4.40 -0.73 10.91
CA LEU A 67 -4.29 0.32 9.88
C LEU A 67 -4.43 -0.25 8.47
N ALA A 68 -4.12 -1.53 8.24
CA ALA A 68 -4.33 -2.16 6.93
C ALA A 68 -5.81 -2.10 6.52
N SER A 69 -6.73 -2.38 7.44
CA SER A 69 -8.18 -2.33 7.23
C SER A 69 -8.70 -0.91 6.96
N ALA A 70 -8.26 0.08 7.74
CA ALA A 70 -8.65 1.48 7.54
C ALA A 70 -8.07 2.09 6.25
N ALA A 71 -6.84 1.75 5.90
CA ALA A 71 -6.18 2.28 4.70
C ALA A 71 -6.71 1.65 3.41
N VAL A 72 -7.11 0.37 3.43
CA VAL A 72 -7.84 -0.27 2.31
C VAL A 72 -9.19 0.39 2.08
N ALA A 73 -9.95 0.67 3.15
CA ALA A 73 -11.21 1.40 3.04
C ALA A 73 -11.00 2.81 2.45
N ALA A 74 -9.95 3.52 2.86
CA ALA A 74 -9.63 4.85 2.35
C ALA A 74 -9.17 4.88 0.87
N VAL A 75 -8.50 3.82 0.40
CA VAL A 75 -8.05 3.69 -1.00
C VAL A 75 -9.15 3.17 -1.92
N GLY A 76 -10.09 2.35 -1.41
CA GLY A 76 -11.21 1.79 -2.18
C GLY A 76 -12.39 2.74 -2.43
N ILE A 77 -12.49 3.88 -1.74
CA ILE A 77 -13.64 4.80 -1.86
C ILE A 77 -13.73 5.50 -3.24
N THR A 78 -12.68 5.48 -4.06
CA THR A 78 -12.72 6.12 -5.39
C THR A 78 -13.15 5.18 -6.53
N GLY A 79 -13.46 3.90 -6.28
CA GLY A 79 -13.90 2.98 -7.32
C GLY A 79 -14.64 1.75 -6.80
N GLY A 80 -15.96 1.86 -6.65
CA GLY A 80 -17.00 0.82 -6.82
C GLY A 80 -16.99 -0.51 -6.05
N LEU A 81 -15.85 -1.10 -5.69
CA LEU A 81 -15.75 -2.49 -5.22
C LEU A 81 -15.23 -2.66 -3.78
N ALA A 82 -15.27 -1.62 -2.95
CA ALA A 82 -14.57 -1.62 -1.65
C ALA A 82 -15.29 -2.35 -0.48
N ALA A 83 -16.59 -2.61 -0.58
CA ALA A 83 -17.37 -3.13 0.55
C ALA A 83 -17.00 -4.59 0.97
N PRO A 84 -16.93 -5.58 0.06
CA PRO A 84 -16.54 -6.95 0.45
C PRO A 84 -15.05 -7.06 0.81
N ILE A 85 -14.19 -6.22 0.21
CA ILE A 85 -12.74 -6.21 0.41
C ILE A 85 -12.38 -5.74 1.83
N ALA A 86 -13.08 -4.73 2.36
CA ALA A 86 -12.90 -4.29 3.74
C ALA A 86 -13.29 -5.39 4.76
N ALA A 87 -14.35 -6.17 4.49
CA ALA A 87 -14.81 -7.26 5.35
C ALA A 87 -13.85 -8.46 5.37
N ALA A 88 -13.28 -8.84 4.22
CA ALA A 88 -12.28 -9.92 4.14
C ALA A 88 -10.99 -9.56 4.92
N VAL A 89 -10.55 -8.31 4.84
CA VAL A 89 -9.43 -7.80 5.63
C VAL A 89 -9.79 -7.75 7.13
N LEU A 90 -10.99 -7.31 7.50
CA LEU A 90 -11.46 -7.34 8.90
C LEU A 90 -11.47 -8.77 9.49
N GLY A 91 -11.85 -9.78 8.70
CA GLY A 91 -11.89 -11.18 9.13
C GLY A 91 -10.51 -11.82 9.32
N GLY A 92 -9.54 -11.53 8.43
CA GLY A 92 -8.19 -12.12 8.49
C GLY A 92 -7.21 -11.43 9.45
N VAL A 93 -7.44 -10.15 9.74
CA VAL A 93 -6.55 -9.28 10.53
C VAL A 93 -6.92 -9.28 12.02
N ALA A 94 -8.18 -9.57 12.37
CA ALA A 94 -8.66 -9.53 13.76
C ALA A 94 -8.17 -10.70 14.65
N THR A 95 -7.57 -11.76 14.10
CA THR A 95 -7.36 -13.04 14.82
C THR A 95 -5.91 -13.31 15.24
N TRP A 96 -5.20 -12.31 15.77
CA TRP A 96 -3.77 -12.47 16.15
C TRP A 96 -3.54 -13.00 17.58
N ALA A 97 -4.59 -13.42 18.29
CA ALA A 97 -4.44 -13.99 19.62
C ALA A 97 -3.98 -15.47 19.64
N VAL A 98 -3.87 -16.16 18.49
CA VAL A 98 -3.56 -17.61 18.45
C VAL A 98 -2.55 -17.92 17.34
N SER A 99 -1.65 -18.86 17.58
CA SER A 99 -0.57 -19.32 16.68
C SER A 99 -1.01 -19.78 15.28
N ASP A 100 -2.30 -20.02 15.06
CA ASP A 100 -2.93 -20.25 13.75
C ASP A 100 -3.07 -18.99 12.87
N GLY A 101 -2.67 -17.82 13.38
CA GLY A 101 -2.86 -16.52 12.73
C GLY A 101 -1.98 -16.27 11.52
N ILE A 102 -0.78 -16.86 11.43
CA ILE A 102 0.16 -16.56 10.33
C ILE A 102 -0.37 -17.09 8.98
N GLU A 103 -0.86 -18.33 8.92
CA GLU A 103 -1.46 -18.87 7.69
C GLU A 103 -2.75 -18.14 7.31
N LYS A 104 -3.59 -17.75 8.29
CA LYS A 104 -4.79 -16.96 8.02
C LYS A 104 -4.46 -15.56 7.50
N VAL A 105 -3.42 -14.93 8.01
CA VAL A 105 -2.91 -13.64 7.50
C VAL A 105 -2.32 -13.81 6.11
N THR A 106 -1.50 -14.84 5.87
CA THR A 106 -0.96 -15.13 4.54
C THR A 106 -2.09 -15.40 3.54
N ASN A 107 -3.11 -16.17 3.92
CA ASN A 107 -4.27 -16.44 3.09
C ASN A 107 -5.15 -15.20 2.89
N ALA A 108 -5.35 -14.36 3.90
CA ALA A 108 -6.08 -13.11 3.77
C ALA A 108 -5.34 -12.09 2.89
N VAL A 109 -4.02 -12.01 3.01
CA VAL A 109 -3.17 -11.19 2.13
C VAL A 109 -3.18 -11.76 0.71
N THR A 110 -3.11 -13.08 0.55
CA THR A 110 -3.16 -13.75 -0.76
C THR A 110 -4.53 -13.57 -1.41
N ASN A 111 -5.62 -13.70 -0.66
CA ASN A 111 -6.98 -13.46 -1.13
C ASN A 111 -7.21 -11.97 -1.43
N PHE A 112 -6.69 -11.06 -0.63
CA PHE A 112 -6.70 -9.62 -0.94
C PHE A 112 -5.89 -9.32 -2.21
N ILE A 113 -4.71 -9.93 -2.38
CA ILE A 113 -3.94 -9.81 -3.63
C ILE A 113 -4.78 -10.37 -4.80
N ASN A 114 -5.45 -11.50 -4.62
CA ASN A 114 -6.25 -12.09 -5.70
C ASN A 114 -7.54 -11.32 -6.01
N GLU A 115 -8.19 -10.70 -5.01
CA GLU A 115 -9.48 -9.98 -5.15
C GLU A 115 -9.30 -8.48 -5.37
N ALA A 116 -8.44 -7.82 -4.59
CA ALA A 116 -8.18 -6.40 -4.71
C ALA A 116 -7.10 -6.08 -5.75
N ILE A 117 -6.18 -7.02 -6.05
CA ILE A 117 -5.16 -6.95 -7.12
C ILE A 117 -5.51 -7.88 -8.30
N GLY A 118 -6.69 -8.51 -8.28
CA GLY A 118 -7.27 -9.14 -9.46
C GLY A 118 -7.38 -8.11 -10.57
N GLY A 119 -6.40 -8.09 -11.48
CA GLY A 119 -6.27 -7.09 -12.51
C GLY A 119 -7.44 -7.11 -13.49
N ASP A 120 -7.55 -6.09 -14.32
CA ASP A 120 -8.62 -6.01 -15.32
C ASP A 120 -8.40 -7.10 -16.39
N PRO A 121 -9.41 -7.94 -16.70
CA PRO A 121 -9.34 -8.91 -17.78
C PRO A 121 -8.90 -8.26 -19.07
N SER A 122 -7.70 -8.62 -19.53
CA SER A 122 -6.97 -7.93 -20.59
C SER A 122 -6.83 -8.78 -21.86
N GLY A 123 -7.60 -9.86 -21.95
CA GLY A 123 -7.67 -10.77 -23.10
C GLY A 123 -7.11 -12.16 -22.83
N PRO A 124 -7.30 -13.10 -23.78
CA PRO A 124 -6.90 -14.50 -23.62
C PRO A 124 -5.48 -14.78 -24.13
N ILE A 125 -4.92 -15.92 -23.70
CA ILE A 125 -3.84 -16.58 -24.42
C ILE A 125 -4.40 -17.13 -25.73
N ILE A 126 -3.81 -16.75 -26.87
CA ILE A 126 -4.33 -17.06 -28.21
C ILE A 126 -3.51 -18.13 -28.94
N LEU A 127 -2.27 -18.37 -28.52
CA LEU A 127 -1.39 -19.38 -29.13
C LEU A 127 -0.69 -20.22 -28.06
N GLY A 128 -0.51 -21.50 -28.34
CA GLY A 128 0.12 -22.46 -27.44
C GLY A 128 0.82 -23.59 -28.20
N SER A 129 1.05 -24.70 -27.52
CA SER A 129 1.67 -25.89 -28.06
C SER A 129 0.80 -26.54 -29.15
N PRO A 130 1.36 -26.91 -30.32
CA PRO A 130 0.60 -27.54 -31.39
C PRO A 130 0.15 -28.98 -31.08
N ASN A 131 0.82 -29.67 -30.16
CA ASN A 131 0.65 -31.11 -29.91
C ASN A 131 0.54 -31.49 -28.43
N VAL A 132 0.84 -30.58 -27.50
CA VAL A 132 0.66 -30.83 -26.06
C VAL A 132 -0.59 -30.13 -25.60
N LEU A 133 -1.61 -30.91 -25.25
CA LEU A 133 -2.90 -30.42 -24.80
C LEU A 133 -3.06 -30.65 -23.30
N VAL A 134 -3.71 -29.72 -22.62
CA VAL A 134 -4.16 -29.85 -21.24
C VAL A 134 -5.66 -29.61 -21.21
N ASN A 135 -6.43 -30.63 -20.81
CA ASN A 135 -7.90 -30.61 -20.90
C ASN A 135 -8.41 -30.20 -22.29
N ASN A 136 -7.88 -30.84 -23.34
CA ASN A 136 -8.21 -30.59 -24.76
C ASN A 136 -7.93 -29.18 -25.28
N LYS A 137 -7.22 -28.33 -24.51
CA LYS A 137 -6.76 -27.02 -24.96
C LYS A 137 -5.23 -27.02 -25.14
N PRO A 138 -4.69 -26.35 -26.17
CA PRO A 138 -3.26 -26.19 -26.33
C PRO A 138 -2.59 -25.63 -25.07
N LEU A 139 -1.50 -26.27 -24.63
CA LEU A 139 -0.71 -25.82 -23.48
C LEU A 139 -0.04 -24.46 -23.77
N ALA A 140 -0.14 -23.50 -22.86
CA ALA A 140 0.52 -22.22 -23.02
C ALA A 140 2.04 -22.34 -22.78
N LEU A 141 2.84 -21.72 -23.65
CA LEU A 141 4.31 -21.79 -23.62
C LEU A 141 4.91 -20.39 -23.51
N ALA A 142 5.93 -20.23 -22.68
CA ALA A 142 6.75 -19.03 -22.66
C ALA A 142 7.57 -18.91 -23.96
N LYS A 143 7.99 -17.68 -24.31
CA LYS A 143 8.84 -17.41 -25.50
C LYS A 143 8.18 -17.86 -26.82
N LEU A 144 6.85 -17.83 -26.87
CA LEU A 144 6.08 -18.09 -28.08
C LEU A 144 5.58 -16.73 -28.61
N PRO A 145 6.07 -16.24 -29.76
CA PRO A 145 5.73 -14.90 -30.23
C PRO A 145 4.24 -14.79 -30.54
N LEU A 146 3.67 -13.61 -30.28
CA LEU A 146 2.26 -13.28 -30.54
C LEU A 146 1.26 -14.20 -29.83
N SER A 147 1.64 -14.80 -28.70
CA SER A 147 0.82 -15.79 -28.01
C SER A 147 -0.25 -15.22 -27.09
N VAL A 148 -0.24 -13.92 -26.83
CA VAL A 148 -1.13 -13.24 -25.88
C VAL A 148 -1.96 -12.20 -26.60
N GLY A 149 -3.28 -12.42 -26.65
CA GLY A 149 -4.25 -11.48 -27.24
C GLY A 149 -4.56 -10.33 -26.31
N CYS A 150 -3.55 -9.54 -25.94
CA CYS A 150 -3.70 -8.43 -25.02
C CYS A 150 -4.48 -7.28 -25.68
N THR A 151 -5.54 -6.80 -25.05
CA THR A 151 -6.38 -5.69 -25.55
C THR A 151 -5.69 -4.32 -25.45
N HIS A 152 -4.65 -4.20 -24.62
CA HIS A 152 -3.94 -2.94 -24.35
C HIS A 152 -2.71 -2.73 -25.24
N HIS A 153 -2.26 -3.76 -25.96
CA HIS A 153 -0.98 -3.74 -26.66
C HIS A 153 -1.09 -4.30 -28.07
N SER A 154 -0.53 -3.56 -29.03
CA SER A 154 -0.35 -4.01 -30.41
C SER A 154 1.11 -3.75 -30.83
N PRO A 155 1.81 -4.74 -31.41
CA PRO A 155 1.35 -6.10 -31.73
C PRO A 155 1.11 -6.97 -30.48
N PRO A 156 0.39 -8.11 -30.61
CA PRO A 156 0.15 -9.05 -29.52
C PRO A 156 1.46 -9.44 -28.80
N PRO A 157 1.55 -9.28 -27.47
CA PRO A 157 2.72 -9.69 -26.72
C PRO A 157 2.85 -11.21 -26.64
N GLN A 158 3.94 -11.67 -26.02
CA GLN A 158 4.18 -13.09 -25.72
C GLN A 158 4.22 -13.35 -24.22
N ILE A 159 4.17 -14.63 -23.83
CA ILE A 159 4.39 -15.04 -22.45
C ILE A 159 5.89 -14.94 -22.13
N ALA A 160 6.23 -14.23 -21.05
CA ALA A 160 7.60 -13.94 -20.68
C ALA A 160 8.15 -14.89 -19.61
N GLN A 161 7.29 -15.44 -18.76
CA GLN A 161 7.67 -16.31 -17.65
C GLN A 161 7.10 -17.72 -17.78
N GLY A 162 7.74 -18.68 -17.13
CA GLY A 162 7.33 -20.08 -17.11
C GLY A 162 8.10 -20.91 -16.10
N SER A 163 7.86 -22.23 -16.12
CA SER A 163 8.58 -23.19 -15.27
C SER A 163 10.06 -23.30 -15.63
N GLU A 164 10.93 -23.31 -14.62
CA GLU A 164 12.38 -23.46 -14.83
C GLU A 164 12.81 -24.85 -15.30
N THR A 165 12.04 -25.89 -14.96
CA THR A 165 12.42 -27.30 -15.23
C THR A 165 11.42 -28.02 -16.14
N VAL A 166 10.17 -27.55 -16.22
CA VAL A 166 9.15 -28.18 -17.07
C VAL A 166 9.06 -27.42 -18.39
N SER A 167 9.29 -28.14 -19.49
CA SER A 167 9.21 -27.59 -20.84
C SER A 167 8.42 -28.52 -21.76
N ALA A 168 7.82 -27.94 -22.79
CA ALA A 168 7.17 -28.64 -23.89
C ALA A 168 7.62 -28.01 -25.21
N ASN A 169 7.95 -28.85 -26.20
CA ASN A 169 8.53 -28.42 -27.47
C ASN A 169 9.75 -27.47 -27.31
N GLY A 170 10.59 -27.75 -26.32
CA GLY A 170 11.78 -26.95 -26.01
C GLY A 170 11.49 -25.56 -25.46
N LYS A 171 10.24 -25.26 -25.07
CA LYS A 171 9.85 -23.99 -24.46
C LYS A 171 9.31 -24.23 -23.03
N PRO A 172 9.60 -23.33 -22.07
CA PRO A 172 9.05 -23.42 -20.72
C PRO A 172 7.52 -23.42 -20.72
N VAL A 173 6.90 -24.25 -19.87
CA VAL A 173 5.45 -24.25 -19.72
C VAL A 173 4.99 -23.08 -18.87
N ALA A 174 3.93 -22.40 -19.29
CA ALA A 174 3.34 -21.29 -18.56
C ALA A 174 2.26 -21.79 -17.59
N ARG A 175 2.09 -21.08 -16.48
CA ARG A 175 1.17 -21.40 -15.39
C ARG A 175 0.40 -20.16 -14.95
N LYS A 176 -0.69 -20.37 -14.21
CA LYS A 176 -1.35 -19.29 -13.48
C LYS A 176 -0.32 -18.56 -12.61
N GLY A 177 -0.29 -17.23 -12.69
CA GLY A 177 0.68 -16.37 -12.00
C GLY A 177 1.94 -16.03 -12.81
N ASP A 178 2.22 -16.70 -13.92
CA ASP A 178 3.30 -16.31 -14.83
C ASP A 178 2.96 -15.03 -15.59
N LYS A 179 3.97 -14.20 -15.85
CA LYS A 179 3.80 -12.90 -16.52
C LYS A 179 4.07 -12.95 -18.02
N THR A 180 3.42 -12.02 -18.71
CA THR A 180 3.63 -11.72 -20.12
C THR A 180 4.67 -10.63 -20.32
N GLU A 181 5.10 -10.40 -21.57
CA GLU A 181 6.04 -9.34 -21.93
C GLU A 181 5.51 -7.94 -21.53
N CYS A 182 4.20 -7.72 -21.55
CA CYS A 182 3.59 -6.47 -21.09
C CYS A 182 3.41 -6.41 -19.56
N SER A 183 3.99 -7.34 -18.79
CA SER A 183 3.84 -7.51 -17.34
C SER A 183 2.45 -7.95 -16.85
N ALA A 184 1.49 -8.22 -17.74
CA ALA A 184 0.21 -8.79 -17.36
C ALA A 184 0.40 -10.20 -16.76
N THR A 185 -0.46 -10.58 -15.82
CA THR A 185 -0.39 -11.87 -15.12
C THR A 185 -1.42 -12.84 -15.68
N ILE A 186 -1.05 -14.10 -15.91
CA ILE A 186 -2.01 -15.15 -16.26
C ILE A 186 -2.90 -15.45 -15.05
N ALA A 187 -4.20 -15.14 -15.14
CA ALA A 187 -5.14 -15.21 -14.03
C ALA A 187 -5.79 -16.59 -13.87
N GLU A 188 -5.89 -17.34 -14.97
CA GLU A 188 -6.56 -18.62 -15.05
C GLU A 188 -5.58 -19.77 -15.32
N GLY A 189 -6.06 -20.99 -15.12
CA GLY A 189 -5.31 -22.19 -15.40
C GLY A 189 -6.18 -23.44 -15.29
N SER A 190 -5.57 -24.59 -15.52
CA SER A 190 -6.23 -25.88 -15.43
C SER A 190 -6.72 -26.19 -14.01
N PRO A 191 -7.93 -26.76 -13.86
CA PRO A 191 -8.45 -27.14 -12.54
C PRO A 191 -7.75 -28.37 -11.93
N ASN A 192 -7.05 -29.16 -12.73
CA ASN A 192 -6.57 -30.49 -12.35
C ASN A 192 -5.15 -30.83 -12.85
N VAL A 193 -4.54 -30.00 -13.69
CA VAL A 193 -3.16 -30.18 -14.15
C VAL A 193 -2.31 -29.03 -13.63
N PHE A 194 -1.23 -29.38 -12.94
CA PHE A 194 -0.35 -28.45 -12.26
C PHE A 194 1.10 -28.72 -12.65
N PHE A 195 1.88 -27.67 -12.82
CA PHE A 195 3.31 -27.78 -13.11
C PHE A 195 4.13 -27.13 -11.99
N GLY A 196 5.12 -27.86 -11.49
CA GLY A 196 6.06 -27.40 -10.46
C GLY A 196 7.20 -26.54 -11.01
N SER A 197 8.24 -26.40 -10.21
CA SER A 197 9.45 -25.56 -10.36
C SER A 197 9.30 -24.10 -9.98
N GLY A 198 10.44 -23.42 -9.86
CA GLY A 198 10.52 -21.96 -9.80
C GLY A 198 9.97 -21.25 -11.03
N GLN A 199 10.02 -19.93 -11.01
CA GLN A 199 9.49 -19.05 -12.05
C GLN A 199 10.65 -18.37 -12.79
N GLY A 200 10.96 -18.90 -13.98
CA GLY A 200 11.99 -18.35 -14.86
C GLY A 200 11.44 -17.19 -15.69
N THR A 201 12.27 -16.18 -15.93
CA THR A 201 11.97 -15.08 -16.87
C THR A 201 12.81 -15.27 -18.13
N TYR A 202 12.14 -15.45 -19.27
CA TYR A 202 12.76 -15.82 -20.55
C TYR A 202 12.63 -14.75 -21.63
N VAL A 203 11.81 -13.73 -21.38
CA VAL A 203 11.62 -12.56 -22.23
C VAL A 203 11.63 -11.32 -21.32
N ASP A 204 12.28 -10.26 -21.77
CA ASP A 204 12.33 -9.01 -21.01
C ASP A 204 10.93 -8.40 -20.89
N MET A 205 10.53 -8.13 -19.65
CA MET A 205 9.21 -7.57 -19.35
C MET A 205 9.24 -6.05 -19.38
N LYS A 206 8.28 -5.47 -20.10
CA LYS A 206 8.04 -4.04 -20.13
C LYS A 206 7.32 -3.58 -18.87
N PRO A 207 7.72 -2.44 -18.29
CA PRO A 207 7.01 -1.85 -17.16
C PRO A 207 5.52 -1.64 -17.35
N GLU A 208 4.70 -2.20 -16.45
CA GLU A 208 3.26 -1.92 -16.40
C GLU A 208 2.91 -0.48 -15.99
N PHE A 209 3.79 0.17 -15.22
CA PHE A 209 3.58 1.51 -14.69
C PHE A 209 4.73 2.44 -15.05
N THR A 210 4.39 3.72 -15.19
CA THR A 210 5.39 4.79 -15.39
C THR A 210 6.37 4.85 -14.22
N GLY A 211 7.57 5.41 -14.44
CA GLY A 211 8.57 5.57 -13.39
C GLY A 211 8.06 6.34 -12.17
N PHE A 212 7.19 7.33 -12.38
CA PHE A 212 6.55 8.09 -11.30
C PHE A 212 5.54 7.24 -10.51
N GLN A 213 4.67 6.48 -11.18
CA GLN A 213 3.73 5.57 -10.51
C GLN A 213 4.46 4.52 -9.68
N ARG A 214 5.55 3.96 -10.20
CA ARG A 214 6.42 3.04 -9.44
C ARG A 214 7.03 3.71 -8.21
N ALA A 215 7.54 4.92 -8.36
CA ALA A 215 8.07 5.69 -7.23
C ALA A 215 6.99 5.98 -6.18
N LEU A 216 5.73 6.19 -6.59
CA LEU A 216 4.60 6.37 -5.67
C LEU A 216 4.28 5.07 -4.92
N LEU A 217 4.22 3.93 -5.62
CA LEU A 217 4.02 2.61 -5.01
C LEU A 217 5.10 2.29 -3.97
N ILE A 218 6.38 2.44 -4.35
CA ILE A 218 7.52 2.26 -3.45
C ILE A 218 7.45 3.27 -2.29
N GLY A 219 7.11 4.51 -2.61
CA GLY A 219 7.00 5.60 -1.66
C GLY A 219 5.95 5.39 -0.57
N MET A 220 4.87 4.65 -0.87
CA MET A 220 3.83 4.25 0.07
C MET A 220 4.36 3.26 1.11
N GLU A 221 5.23 2.31 0.70
CA GLU A 221 5.86 1.36 1.63
C GLU A 221 6.70 2.05 2.71
N PHE A 222 7.39 3.14 2.36
CA PHE A 222 8.19 3.93 3.30
C PHE A 222 7.39 4.97 4.10
N MET A 223 6.12 5.22 3.74
CA MET A 223 5.30 6.19 4.45
C MET A 223 4.90 5.70 5.84
N ILE A 224 4.79 4.39 6.02
CA ILE A 224 4.57 3.74 7.31
C ILE A 224 5.93 3.59 7.99
N PRO A 225 6.25 4.39 9.02
CA PRO A 225 7.56 4.36 9.63
C PRO A 225 7.77 3.01 10.33
N PRO A 226 8.92 2.33 10.16
CA PRO A 226 9.26 1.14 10.93
C PRO A 226 9.38 1.43 12.45
N THR A 227 9.36 2.69 12.86
CA THR A 227 9.49 3.10 14.27
C THR A 227 8.31 2.72 15.17
N MET A 228 7.15 2.33 14.62
CA MET A 228 6.09 1.74 15.47
C MET A 228 6.36 0.28 15.85
N LEU A 229 7.34 -0.39 15.22
CA LEU A 229 7.76 -1.76 15.57
C LEU A 229 8.57 -1.83 16.89
N ILE A 230 8.94 -0.68 17.46
CA ILE A 230 9.79 -0.59 18.67
C ILE A 230 8.94 -0.38 19.95
N SER A 231 7.63 -0.13 19.84
CA SER A 231 6.79 -0.05 21.03
C SER A 231 6.40 -1.45 21.52
N LYS A 232 7.17 -1.93 22.51
CA LYS A 232 6.88 -3.03 23.45
C LYS A 232 6.49 -4.38 22.82
N GLY A 233 7.49 -5.22 22.51
CA GLY A 233 7.38 -6.66 22.81
C GLY A 233 7.59 -7.69 21.70
N MET A 234 8.00 -7.36 20.47
CA MET A 234 8.13 -8.36 19.38
C MET A 234 9.48 -8.33 18.65
N GLY A 235 10.55 -8.73 19.34
CA GLY A 235 11.92 -8.75 18.78
C GLY A 235 12.16 -9.79 17.67
N LYS A 236 11.31 -10.82 17.51
CA LYS A 236 11.55 -11.91 16.53
C LYS A 236 11.04 -11.61 15.12
N ALA A 237 10.04 -10.74 14.96
CA ALA A 237 9.54 -10.34 13.63
C ALA A 237 10.48 -9.31 12.92
N VAL A 238 11.24 -8.55 13.71
CA VAL A 238 12.17 -7.49 13.26
C VAL A 238 13.33 -8.05 12.43
N ALA A 239 13.86 -9.23 12.80
CA ALA A 239 15.04 -9.80 12.14
C ALA A 239 14.77 -10.26 10.70
N GLN A 240 13.53 -10.63 10.37
CA GLN A 240 13.13 -11.08 9.05
C GLN A 240 12.72 -9.91 8.14
N ALA A 241 12.06 -8.89 8.71
CA ALA A 241 11.75 -7.64 8.01
C ALA A 241 13.00 -6.80 7.69
N GLY A 242 14.00 -6.79 8.58
CA GLY A 242 15.25 -6.05 8.40
C GLY A 242 16.09 -6.51 7.19
N LYS A 243 16.07 -7.81 6.85
CA LYS A 243 16.76 -8.34 5.66
C LYS A 243 16.09 -7.91 4.35
N SER A 244 14.75 -7.82 4.34
CA SER A 244 13.98 -7.33 3.18
C SER A 244 14.23 -5.83 2.93
N LEU A 245 14.35 -5.03 4.00
CA LEU A 245 14.65 -3.60 3.90
C LEU A 245 16.09 -3.32 3.38
N ALA A 246 17.07 -4.11 3.81
CA ALA A 246 18.48 -3.92 3.43
C ALA A 246 18.74 -4.22 1.95
N ILE A 247 18.07 -5.22 1.37
CA ILE A 247 18.18 -5.57 -0.05
C ILE A 247 17.42 -4.55 -0.93
N ARG A 248 16.38 -3.90 -0.39
CA ARG A 248 15.55 -2.92 -1.14
C ARG A 248 16.08 -1.48 -1.09
N GLY A 249 16.79 -1.11 -0.01
CA GLY A 249 17.42 0.21 0.10
C GLY A 249 18.48 0.50 -0.97
N THR A 250 19.20 -0.53 -1.43
CA THR A 250 20.17 -0.44 -2.52
C THR A 250 19.50 -0.21 -3.89
N TYR A 251 18.33 -0.82 -4.12
CA TYR A 251 17.57 -0.68 -5.36
C TYR A 251 16.96 0.72 -5.53
N VAL A 252 16.50 1.33 -4.42
CA VAL A 252 15.92 2.69 -4.40
C VAL A 252 17.00 3.76 -4.54
N GLY A 253 18.19 3.56 -3.94
CA GLY A 253 19.31 4.47 -4.08
C GLY A 253 19.81 4.64 -5.53
N ALA A 254 19.65 3.61 -6.36
CA ALA A 254 20.09 3.60 -7.75
C ALA A 254 19.13 4.29 -8.73
N VAL A 255 17.84 4.49 -8.38
CA VAL A 255 16.79 4.95 -9.32
C VAL A 255 16.26 6.35 -9.02
N ILE A 256 16.47 6.90 -7.81
CA ILE A 256 15.93 8.21 -7.42
C ILE A 256 16.91 9.34 -7.80
N THR A 257 16.58 10.07 -8.87
CA THR A 257 17.22 11.34 -9.25
C THR A 257 16.81 12.49 -8.31
N ASN A 258 17.59 13.58 -8.25
CA ASN A 258 17.28 14.72 -7.37
C ASN A 258 15.91 15.39 -7.65
N GLN A 259 15.44 15.37 -8.90
CA GLN A 259 14.10 15.89 -9.25
C GLN A 259 12.97 15.02 -8.68
N THR A 260 13.10 13.69 -8.74
CA THR A 260 12.10 12.76 -8.18
C THR A 260 12.07 12.82 -6.64
N LYS A 261 13.23 13.06 -6.00
CA LYS A 261 13.32 13.28 -4.55
C LYS A 261 12.50 14.49 -4.08
N ASN A 262 12.54 15.60 -4.81
CA ASN A 262 11.79 16.81 -4.47
C ASN A 262 10.27 16.67 -4.68
N VAL A 263 9.85 15.99 -5.75
CA VAL A 263 8.44 15.71 -6.01
C VAL A 263 7.87 14.73 -4.98
N TYR A 264 8.61 13.65 -4.67
CA TYR A 264 8.24 12.70 -3.62
C TYR A 264 8.15 13.40 -2.25
N LYS A 265 9.12 14.24 -1.90
CA LYS A 265 9.09 15.05 -0.69
C LYS A 265 7.85 15.96 -0.67
N LYS A 266 7.51 16.64 -1.76
CA LYS A 266 6.31 17.49 -1.84
C LYS A 266 5.00 16.68 -1.72
N PHE A 267 4.95 15.48 -2.29
CA PHE A 267 3.78 14.58 -2.21
C PHE A 267 3.60 14.00 -0.80
N VAL A 268 4.64 13.43 -0.21
CA VAL A 268 4.64 12.91 1.18
C VAL A 268 4.29 14.02 2.15
N PHE A 269 4.74 15.25 1.89
CA PHE A 269 4.39 16.41 2.71
C PHE A 269 2.90 16.69 2.67
N LYS A 270 2.35 16.84 1.46
CA LYS A 270 0.93 17.14 1.25
C LYS A 270 0.03 16.02 1.79
N PHE A 271 0.48 14.76 1.70
CA PHE A 271 -0.22 13.60 2.23
C PHE A 271 -0.14 13.53 3.76
N LYS A 272 1.05 13.56 4.38
CA LYS A 272 1.19 13.52 5.85
C LYS A 272 0.47 14.69 6.52
N GLN A 273 0.52 15.86 5.90
CA GLN A 273 -0.22 17.02 6.38
C GLN A 273 -1.74 16.86 6.29
N LYS A 274 -2.26 16.02 5.37
CA LYS A 274 -3.70 15.71 5.29
C LYS A 274 -4.18 14.90 6.52
N PHE A 275 -3.28 14.19 7.20
CA PHE A 275 -3.58 13.35 8.37
C PHE A 275 -3.11 13.92 9.70
N ALA A 276 -2.40 15.05 9.69
CA ALA A 276 -1.99 15.71 10.93
C ALA A 276 -3.25 16.12 11.72
N LYS A 277 -3.35 15.65 12.95
CA LYS A 277 -4.49 15.89 13.83
C LYS A 277 -4.33 17.12 14.71
N THR A 278 -3.11 17.64 14.83
CA THR A 278 -2.80 18.82 15.64
C THR A 278 -1.88 19.81 14.92
N ALA A 279 -1.86 21.06 15.40
CA ALA A 279 -0.98 22.12 14.92
C ALA A 279 0.49 21.76 15.16
N GLU A 280 0.80 21.15 16.31
CA GLU A 280 2.14 20.66 16.68
C GLU A 280 2.60 19.56 15.71
N GLU A 281 1.77 18.56 15.46
CA GLU A 281 2.10 17.48 14.51
C GLU A 281 2.28 18.02 13.08
N ALA A 282 1.46 18.99 12.67
CA ALA A 282 1.62 19.67 11.38
C ALA A 282 2.93 20.46 11.31
N ALA A 283 3.35 21.09 12.40
CA ALA A 283 4.61 21.80 12.50
C ALA A 283 5.81 20.86 12.45
N ASP A 284 5.80 19.75 13.20
CA ASP A 284 6.87 18.75 13.25
C ASP A 284 7.07 18.12 11.86
N ASN A 285 5.96 17.79 11.21
CA ASN A 285 5.97 17.28 9.84
C ASN A 285 6.58 18.30 8.87
N ALA A 286 6.26 19.58 8.99
CA ALA A 286 6.85 20.62 8.15
C ALA A 286 8.35 20.84 8.42
N LEU A 287 8.76 20.83 9.68
CA LEU A 287 10.16 21.00 10.06
C LEU A 287 11.03 19.83 9.55
N ARG A 288 10.56 18.59 9.72
CA ARG A 288 11.22 17.39 9.18
C ARG A 288 11.42 17.45 7.66
N MET A 289 10.60 18.24 6.97
CA MET A 289 10.65 18.41 5.52
C MET A 289 11.48 19.63 5.10
N GLY A 290 12.16 20.27 6.04
CA GLY A 290 13.10 21.37 5.79
C GLY A 290 12.46 22.75 5.79
N LYS A 291 11.19 22.89 6.23
CA LYS A 291 10.61 24.21 6.49
C LYS A 291 11.19 24.72 7.81
N ASP A 292 12.14 25.65 7.74
CA ASP A 292 12.85 26.19 8.90
C ASP A 292 12.22 27.48 9.46
N LYS A 293 11.26 28.08 8.72
CA LYS A 293 10.48 29.25 9.13
C LYS A 293 9.02 29.13 8.70
N GLY A 294 8.10 29.48 9.58
CA GLY A 294 6.66 29.56 9.30
C GLY A 294 5.79 29.28 10.52
N ALA A 295 4.54 28.89 10.26
CA ALA A 295 3.59 28.50 11.28
C ALA A 295 2.76 27.31 10.80
N ALA A 296 2.29 26.51 11.75
CA ALA A 296 1.24 25.53 11.55
C ALA A 296 0.04 25.89 12.43
N ALA A 297 -1.15 25.54 12.00
CA ALA A 297 -2.37 25.81 12.74
C ALA A 297 -3.29 24.59 12.69
N GLU A 298 -4.20 24.55 13.65
CA GLU A 298 -5.36 23.66 13.66
C GLU A 298 -6.63 24.49 13.86
N LEU A 299 -7.73 23.98 13.32
CA LEU A 299 -9.08 24.50 13.48
C LEU A 299 -10.02 23.34 13.78
N SER A 300 -10.72 23.40 14.91
CA SER A 300 -11.66 22.39 15.36
C SER A 300 -13.09 22.90 15.22
N ILE A 301 -13.94 22.12 14.55
CA ILE A 301 -15.36 22.39 14.37
C ILE A 301 -16.11 21.05 14.20
N ASN A 302 -17.27 20.90 14.86
CA ASN A 302 -18.12 19.70 14.75
C ASN A 302 -17.40 18.34 14.99
N GLY A 303 -16.42 18.30 15.90
CA GLY A 303 -15.62 17.10 16.18
C GLY A 303 -14.59 16.76 15.10
N ARG A 304 -14.40 17.62 14.09
CA ARG A 304 -13.37 17.51 13.05
C ARG A 304 -12.27 18.54 13.26
N THR A 305 -11.04 18.16 12.94
CA THR A 305 -9.88 19.04 13.02
C THR A 305 -9.26 19.22 11.64
N TYR A 306 -9.07 20.47 11.25
CA TYR A 306 -8.44 20.88 10.00
C TYR A 306 -7.09 21.51 10.32
N THR A 307 -6.02 20.98 9.76
CA THR A 307 -4.66 21.51 9.97
C THR A 307 -4.13 22.22 8.75
N GLY A 308 -3.28 23.22 8.95
CA GLY A 308 -2.73 24.09 7.92
C GLY A 308 -1.29 24.46 8.22
N VAL A 309 -0.50 24.76 7.18
CA VAL A 309 0.87 25.28 7.33
C VAL A 309 1.02 26.47 6.39
N SER A 310 1.71 27.50 6.86
CA SER A 310 1.81 28.77 6.15
C SER A 310 2.56 28.65 4.81
N GLY A 311 2.14 29.46 3.83
CA GLY A 311 2.78 29.60 2.52
C GLY A 311 2.54 28.44 1.53
N MET A 312 1.45 27.68 1.69
CA MET A 312 1.19 26.49 0.87
C MET A 312 0.22 26.68 -0.28
N THR A 313 -0.75 27.58 -0.12
CA THR A 313 -1.85 27.76 -1.09
C THR A 313 -1.84 29.20 -1.55
N LYS A 314 -2.00 29.39 -2.86
CA LYS A 314 -2.15 30.72 -3.45
C LYS A 314 -3.51 31.28 -3.07
N ILE A 315 -3.61 32.59 -2.94
CA ILE A 315 -4.87 33.26 -2.58
C ILE A 315 -5.98 32.94 -3.60
N GLU A 316 -5.62 32.84 -4.88
CA GLU A 316 -6.51 32.48 -6.00
C GLU A 316 -7.16 31.09 -5.85
N ASP A 317 -6.51 30.18 -5.11
CA ASP A 317 -6.99 28.82 -4.89
C ASP A 317 -7.87 28.70 -3.63
N LEU A 318 -8.05 29.77 -2.86
CA LEU A 318 -8.86 29.76 -1.63
C LEU A 318 -10.35 29.66 -1.93
N HIS A 319 -11.14 29.19 -0.97
CA HIS A 319 -12.59 29.14 -1.08
C HIS A 319 -13.16 30.54 -1.38
N PRO A 320 -14.14 30.69 -2.31
CA PRO A 320 -14.61 32.02 -2.74
C PRO A 320 -15.11 32.92 -1.60
N SER A 321 -15.72 32.36 -0.55
CA SER A 321 -16.13 33.17 0.61
C SER A 321 -14.93 33.76 1.37
N LEU A 322 -13.82 33.02 1.46
CA LEU A 322 -12.60 33.45 2.13
C LEU A 322 -11.87 34.52 1.31
N GLN A 323 -11.84 34.36 -0.02
CA GLN A 323 -11.31 35.39 -0.94
C GLN A 323 -12.04 36.73 -0.75
N LYS A 324 -13.38 36.71 -0.78
CA LYS A 324 -14.22 37.91 -0.58
C LYS A 324 -13.98 38.60 0.76
N ILE A 325 -13.69 37.86 1.82
CA ILE A 325 -13.39 38.44 3.14
C ILE A 325 -11.98 39.04 3.14
N LEU A 326 -11.00 38.37 2.53
CA LEU A 326 -9.62 38.85 2.42
C LEU A 326 -9.52 40.16 1.64
N GLU A 327 -10.29 40.30 0.55
CA GLU A 327 -10.36 41.54 -0.24
C GLU A 327 -10.92 42.72 0.57
N LYS A 328 -11.79 42.44 1.55
CA LYS A 328 -12.43 43.45 2.41
C LYS A 328 -11.62 43.80 3.65
N VAL A 329 -10.44 43.21 3.86
CA VAL A 329 -9.60 43.50 5.02
C VAL A 329 -9.15 44.97 4.97
N PRO A 330 -9.46 45.80 6.00
CA PRO A 330 -9.04 47.20 6.03
C PRO A 330 -7.52 47.32 5.96
N LYS A 331 -6.99 48.36 5.30
CA LYS A 331 -5.54 48.58 5.14
C LYS A 331 -4.76 48.50 6.47
N LYS A 332 -5.35 48.99 7.57
CA LYS A 332 -4.75 48.94 8.91
C LYS A 332 -4.60 47.51 9.49
N ASN A 333 -5.37 46.55 8.97
CA ASN A 333 -5.37 45.14 9.37
C ASN A 333 -4.62 44.24 8.34
N GLN A 334 -4.17 44.80 7.21
CA GLN A 334 -3.43 44.06 6.21
C GLN A 334 -2.00 43.80 6.68
N THR A 335 -1.51 42.59 6.44
CA THR A 335 -0.13 42.21 6.73
C THR A 335 0.59 41.88 5.44
N GLN A 336 1.93 41.99 5.42
CA GLN A 336 2.74 41.73 4.22
C GLN A 336 2.55 40.31 3.62
N TRP A 337 2.01 39.36 4.40
CA TRP A 337 1.72 37.98 3.99
C TRP A 337 0.21 37.66 4.03
N GLY A 338 -0.66 38.68 3.99
CA GLY A 338 -2.11 38.54 4.16
C GLY A 338 -2.70 37.47 3.25
N GLY A 339 -3.31 36.44 3.84
CA GLY A 339 -3.89 35.30 3.11
C GLY A 339 -3.03 34.03 3.07
N TYR A 340 -1.73 34.10 3.39
CA TYR A 340 -0.82 32.94 3.37
C TYR A 340 -0.60 32.29 4.74
N CYS A 341 -1.30 32.75 5.77
CA CYS A 341 -1.19 32.26 7.14
C CYS A 341 -1.77 30.85 7.30
N ALA A 342 -1.29 30.10 8.28
CA ALA A 342 -1.71 28.71 8.51
C ALA A 342 -3.18 28.62 8.93
N GLU A 343 -3.68 29.63 9.64
CA GLU A 343 -5.05 29.78 10.10
C GLU A 343 -6.02 29.92 8.91
N ILE A 344 -5.66 30.75 7.93
CA ILE A 344 -6.41 30.91 6.67
C ILE A 344 -6.47 29.57 5.91
N GLN A 345 -5.39 28.79 5.92
CA GLN A 345 -5.38 27.45 5.31
C GLN A 345 -6.33 26.46 6.01
N CYS A 346 -6.48 26.56 7.33
CA CYS A 346 -7.42 25.72 8.07
C CYS A 346 -8.87 26.09 7.73
N MET A 347 -9.17 27.39 7.70
CA MET A 347 -10.49 27.90 7.32
C MET A 347 -10.86 27.52 5.88
N ASP A 348 -9.91 27.64 4.95
CA ASP A 348 -10.09 27.23 3.55
C ASP A 348 -10.48 25.75 3.43
N LYS A 349 -9.73 24.87 4.11
CA LYS A 349 -10.01 23.43 4.10
C LYS A 349 -11.37 23.10 4.71
N ALA A 350 -11.74 23.75 5.81
CA ALA A 350 -13.03 23.54 6.46
C ALA A 350 -14.18 24.03 5.57
N LEU A 351 -14.06 25.20 4.94
CA LEU A 351 -15.05 25.71 3.98
C LEU A 351 -15.19 24.82 2.75
N LYS A 352 -14.07 24.34 2.18
CA LYS A 352 -14.08 23.37 1.07
C LYS A 352 -14.70 22.03 1.46
N ALA A 353 -14.68 21.68 2.74
CA ALA A 353 -15.38 20.51 3.27
C ALA A 353 -16.87 20.76 3.55
N GLY A 354 -17.38 21.97 3.27
CA GLY A 354 -18.77 22.35 3.48
C GLY A 354 -19.12 22.74 4.92
N GLU A 355 -18.13 22.98 5.79
CA GLU A 355 -18.37 23.33 7.18
C GLU A 355 -18.81 24.81 7.32
N ASN A 356 -19.77 25.05 8.21
CA ASN A 356 -20.04 26.39 8.74
C ASN A 356 -19.07 26.67 9.89
N LEU A 357 -18.26 27.73 9.76
CA LEU A 357 -17.16 28.00 10.68
C LEU A 357 -17.58 28.74 11.95
N ASN A 358 -18.85 29.12 12.09
CA ASN A 358 -19.33 29.80 13.27
C ASN A 358 -19.18 28.91 14.52
N GLY A 359 -18.45 29.39 15.53
CA GLY A 359 -18.11 28.65 16.74
C GLY A 359 -16.87 27.77 16.62
N ALA A 360 -16.17 27.77 15.49
CA ALA A 360 -14.93 27.01 15.36
C ALA A 360 -13.81 27.59 16.23
N VAL A 361 -12.94 26.73 16.75
CA VAL A 361 -11.81 27.13 17.60
C VAL A 361 -10.51 26.71 16.97
N GLY A 362 -9.57 27.64 16.78
CA GLY A 362 -8.25 27.35 16.22
C GLY A 362 -7.11 27.82 17.10
N LYS A 363 -5.93 27.21 16.93
CA LYS A 363 -4.67 27.64 17.53
C LYS A 363 -3.54 27.51 16.50
N ALA A 364 -2.46 28.26 16.70
CA ALA A 364 -1.28 28.19 15.84
C ALA A 364 0.02 28.04 16.65
N VAL A 365 1.00 27.38 16.03
CA VAL A 365 2.35 27.19 16.58
C VAL A 365 3.41 27.56 15.55
N ASN A 366 4.58 27.99 16.02
CA ASN A 366 5.72 28.35 15.18
C ASN A 366 6.46 27.12 14.64
N ILE A 367 7.00 27.24 13.43
CA ILE A 367 7.84 26.22 12.78
C ILE A 367 9.30 26.68 12.81
N GLY A 368 10.20 25.78 13.23
CA GLY A 368 11.64 26.00 13.18
C GLY A 368 12.10 27.23 13.98
N LYS A 369 12.79 28.16 13.31
CA LYS A 369 13.38 29.36 13.91
C LYS A 369 12.40 30.54 14.01
N SER A 370 11.11 30.35 13.73
CA SER A 370 10.12 31.42 13.80
C SER A 370 9.70 31.76 15.23
N GLY A 371 9.45 33.05 15.49
CA GLY A 371 8.92 33.52 16.77
C GLY A 371 9.82 33.13 17.94
N LYS A 372 9.22 32.45 18.93
CA LYS A 372 9.93 31.96 20.13
C LYS A 372 10.55 30.56 19.94
N GLY A 373 10.58 30.04 18.71
CA GLY A 373 11.09 28.71 18.39
C GLY A 373 10.00 27.70 18.06
N HIS A 374 10.40 26.53 17.58
CA HIS A 374 9.51 25.50 17.09
C HIS A 374 8.53 24.99 18.16
N GLY A 375 7.27 24.77 17.78
CA GLY A 375 6.22 24.24 18.66
C GLY A 375 5.65 25.28 19.64
N THR A 376 6.21 26.49 19.68
CA THR A 376 5.70 27.56 20.57
C THR A 376 4.44 28.19 20.01
N SER A 377 3.49 28.53 20.88
CA SER A 377 2.25 29.21 20.51
C SER A 377 2.51 30.51 19.73
N LYS A 378 1.71 30.72 18.68
CA LYS A 378 1.75 31.86 17.80
C LYS A 378 0.41 32.59 17.85
N LYS A 379 0.47 33.89 18.21
CA LYS A 379 -0.71 34.77 18.13
C LYS A 379 -1.14 35.00 16.66
N PRO A 380 -2.45 35.08 16.39
CA PRO A 380 -2.95 35.40 15.06
C PRO A 380 -2.48 36.78 14.62
N CYS A 381 -2.24 36.96 13.33
CA CYS A 381 -1.97 38.29 12.79
C CYS A 381 -3.27 39.10 12.64
N LEU A 382 -3.16 40.42 12.49
CA LEU A 382 -4.33 41.32 12.34
C LEU A 382 -5.26 40.92 11.19
N THR A 383 -4.71 40.36 10.11
CA THR A 383 -5.49 39.87 8.97
C THR A 383 -6.26 38.59 9.36
N CYS A 384 -5.60 37.63 10.01
CA CYS A 384 -6.27 36.39 10.44
C CYS A 384 -7.33 36.67 11.49
N GLN A 385 -7.08 37.62 12.39
CA GLN A 385 -8.04 38.04 13.41
C GLN A 385 -9.29 38.66 12.78
N TYR A 386 -9.12 39.58 11.83
CA TYR A 386 -10.25 40.15 11.10
C TYR A 386 -11.05 39.07 10.36
N VAL A 387 -10.37 38.17 9.63
CA VAL A 387 -11.03 37.10 8.88
C VAL A 387 -11.75 36.13 9.83
N SER A 388 -11.14 35.77 10.96
CA SER A 388 -11.75 34.87 11.94
C SER A 388 -13.02 35.47 12.54
N GLU A 389 -13.00 36.76 12.88
CA GLU A 389 -14.19 37.46 13.39
C GLU A 389 -15.35 37.45 12.40
N GLN A 390 -15.08 37.67 11.10
CA GLN A 390 -16.12 37.63 10.06
C GLN A 390 -16.71 36.23 9.85
N LEU A 391 -15.95 35.18 10.19
CA LEU A 391 -16.36 33.78 10.03
C LEU A 391 -16.90 33.16 11.33
N GLY A 392 -16.94 33.92 12.44
CA GLY A 392 -17.33 33.40 13.75
C GLY A 392 -16.32 32.42 14.36
N VAL A 393 -15.05 32.49 13.95
CA VAL A 393 -13.96 31.62 14.41
C VAL A 393 -13.22 32.27 15.58
N THR A 394 -12.98 31.50 16.64
CA THR A 394 -12.15 31.92 17.79
C THR A 394 -10.72 31.39 17.62
N LEU A 395 -9.74 32.29 17.43
CA LEU A 395 -8.32 31.93 17.38
C LEU A 395 -7.66 32.16 18.76
N LYS A 396 -6.97 31.15 19.26
CA LYS A 396 -6.27 31.13 20.56
C LYS A 396 -4.75 31.21 20.43
#